data_AF-A0A3D3K6C8-F1
#
_entry.id   AF-A0A3D3K6C8-F1
#
_cell.length_a   1.000
_cell.length_b   1.000
_cell.length_c   1.000
_cell.angle_alpha   90.00
_cell.angle_beta   90.00
_cell.angle_gamma   90.00
#
_symmetry.space_group_name_H-M   'P 1'
#
loop_
_entity.id
_entity.type
_entity.pdbx_description
1 polymer ?
#
loop_
_entity_poly.entity_id
_entity_poly.type
_entity_poly.pdbx_seq_one_letter_code
_entity_poly.pdbx_strand_id
1 'polypeptide(L)' 'GSPDLPPHPAVIERLAREAQRPDVHKYMSFQGEPILRKAFADWYARWYGVELDYRSEVYPLIGSKEGIMH' A
#
# COMPACT_ATOMS: atom_id res chain seq x y z
N GLY A 1 -2.53 16.08 7.73
CA GLY A 1 -2.19 17.18 6.82
C GLY A 1 -2.97 17.00 5.53
N SER A 2 -3.36 18.10 4.88
CA SER A 2 -3.96 18.08 3.55
C SER A 2 -2.85 18.36 2.54
N PRO A 3 -2.55 17.46 1.59
CA PRO A 3 -1.61 17.77 0.51
C PRO A 3 -2.23 18.80 -0.44
N ASP A 4 -1.47 19.85 -0.80
CA ASP A 4 -1.95 20.94 -1.67
C ASP A 4 -1.50 20.80 -3.14
N LEU A 5 -0.64 19.82 -3.43
CA LEU A 5 -0.15 19.52 -4.78
C LEU A 5 -0.79 18.23 -5.33
N PRO A 6 -0.98 18.12 -6.65
CA PRO A 6 -1.48 16.89 -7.26
C PRO A 6 -0.49 15.73 -7.05
N PRO A 7 -0.97 14.47 -7.01
CA PRO A 7 -0.10 13.30 -7.03
C PRO A 7 0.78 13.29 -8.29
N HIS A 8 1.96 12.66 -8.19
CA HIS A 8 2.84 12.48 -9.33
C HIS A 8 2.09 11.77 -10.49
N PRO A 9 2.23 12.20 -11.77
CA PRO A 9 1.44 11.67 -12.89
C PRO A 9 1.47 10.15 -13.04
N ALA A 10 2.62 9.52 -12.76
CA ALA A 10 2.77 8.07 -12.81
C ALA A 10 1.84 7.32 -11.83
N VAL A 11 1.50 7.92 -10.68
CA VAL A 11 0.56 7.33 -9.70
C VAL A 11 -0.86 7.34 -10.27
N ILE A 12 -1.27 8.47 -10.86
CA ILE A 12 -2.58 8.63 -11.49
C ILE A 12 -2.72 7.64 -12.65
N GLU A 13 -1.70 7.55 -13.50
CA GLU A 13 -1.68 6.65 -14.66
C GLU A 13 -1.74 5.18 -14.23
N ARG A 14 -0.99 4.80 -13.18
CA ARG A 14 -1.04 3.42 -12.67
C ARG A 14 -2.42 3.10 -12.09
N LEU A 15 -2.97 3.99 -11.26
CA LEU A 15 -4.31 3.82 -10.70
C LEU A 15 -5.36 3.65 -11.80
N ALA A 16 -5.35 4.52 -12.81
CA ALA A 16 -6.30 4.45 -13.92
C ALA A 16 -6.18 3.13 -14.69
N ARG A 17 -4.96 2.68 -14.99
CA ARG A 17 -4.73 1.39 -15.68
C ARG A 17 -5.22 0.20 -14.86
N GLU A 18 -4.91 0.15 -13.56
CA GLU A 18 -5.36 -0.94 -12.69
C GLU A 18 -6.88 -0.94 -12.52
N ALA A 19 -7.51 0.22 -12.41
CA ALA A 19 -8.96 0.34 -12.27
C ALA A 19 -9.76 -0.14 -13.50
N GLN A 20 -9.12 -0.24 -14.68
CA GLN A 20 -9.75 -0.78 -15.89
C GLN A 20 -9.67 -2.32 -15.96
N ARG A 21 -8.91 -2.96 -15.07
CA ARG A 21 -8.75 -4.41 -15.08
C ARG A 21 -9.95 -5.09 -14.41
N PRO A 22 -10.64 -6.03 -15.07
CA PRO A 22 -11.83 -6.68 -14.51
C PRO A 22 -11.52 -7.60 -13.31
N ASP A 23 -10.26 -8.00 -13.12
CA ASP A 23 -9.86 -9.00 -12.14
C ASP A 23 -9.46 -8.41 -10.76
N VAL A 24 -9.37 -7.09 -10.62
CA VAL A 24 -8.85 -6.43 -9.40
C VAL A 24 -9.92 -5.81 -8.49
N HIS A 25 -11.20 -6.03 -8.79
CA HIS A 25 -12.33 -5.44 -8.05
C HIS A 25 -12.89 -6.34 -6.93
N LYS A 26 -12.26 -7.47 -6.65
CA LYS A 26 -12.70 -8.38 -5.59
C LYS A 26 -12.37 -7.81 -4.22
N TYR A 27 -13.08 -8.27 -3.19
CA TYR A 27 -12.68 -8.01 -1.82
C TYR A 27 -11.25 -8.50 -1.59
N MET A 28 -10.45 -7.65 -0.96
CA MET A 28 -9.12 -8.03 -0.50
C MET A 28 -9.21 -9.10 0.58
N SER A 29 -8.16 -9.92 0.70
CA SER A 29 -8.02 -10.80 1.85
C SER A 29 -7.97 -9.99 3.15
N PHE A 30 -8.32 -10.62 4.28
CA PHE A 30 -8.30 -9.98 5.59
C PHE A 30 -6.93 -9.36 5.94
N GLN A 31 -5.84 -9.97 5.47
CA GLN A 31 -4.48 -9.49 5.71
C GLN A 31 -4.02 -8.44 4.69
N GLY A 32 -4.87 -8.07 3.72
CA GLY A 32 -4.50 -7.23 2.59
C GLY A 32 -3.74 -7.97 1.48
N GLU A 33 -3.53 -7.27 0.38
CA GLU A 33 -2.94 -7.82 -0.83
C GLU A 33 -1.44 -8.15 -0.67
N PRO A 34 -0.97 -9.39 -0.96
CA PRO A 34 0.43 -9.77 -0.80
C PRO A 34 1.43 -8.88 -1.55
N ILE A 35 1.10 -8.43 -2.77
CA ILE A 35 2.01 -7.55 -3.53
C ILE A 35 2.20 -6.19 -2.83
N LEU A 36 1.16 -5.68 -2.17
CA LEU A 36 1.24 -4.43 -1.43
C LEU A 36 2.10 -4.60 -0.17
N ARG A 37 1.88 -5.67 0.59
CA ARG A 37 2.67 -5.96 1.79
C ARG A 37 4.16 -6.14 1.48
N LYS A 38 4.48 -6.86 0.41
CA LYS A 38 5.87 -7.02 -0.03
C LYS A 38 6.48 -5.68 -0.43
N ALA A 39 5.75 -4.82 -1.14
CA ALA A 39 6.24 -3.50 -1.52
C ALA A 39 6.58 -2.63 -0.31
N PHE A 40 5.81 -2.72 0.79
CA PHE A 40 6.15 -2.04 2.05
C PHE A 40 7.43 -2.59 2.69
N ALA A 41 7.58 -3.91 2.80
CA ALA A 41 8.81 -4.53 3.32
C ALA A 41 10.04 -4.12 2.49
N ASP A 42 9.96 -4.20 1.17
CA ASP A 42 11.04 -3.79 0.25
C ASP A 42 11.39 -2.30 0.40
N TRP A 43 10.39 -1.44 0.67
CA TRP A 43 10.60 -0.01 0.89
C TRP A 43 11.30 0.26 2.22
N TYR A 44 10.93 -0.44 3.30
CA TYR A 44 11.61 -0.36 4.60
C TYR A 44 13.07 -0.84 4.51
N ALA A 45 13.32 -1.95 3.82
CA ALA A 45 14.68 -2.45 3.59
C ALA A 45 15.52 -1.42 2.83
N ARG A 46 14.97 -0.82 1.76
CA ARG A 46 15.68 0.16 0.94
C ARG A 46 16.05 1.45 1.66
N TRP A 47 15.10 2.01 2.41
CA TRP A 47 15.25 3.38 2.96
C TRP A 47 15.69 3.40 4.42
N TYR A 48 15.38 2.35 5.17
CA TYR A 48 15.70 2.25 6.60
C TYR A 48 16.63 1.09 6.95
N GLY A 49 16.95 0.20 6.00
CA GLY A 49 17.76 -1.00 6.27
C GLY A 49 17.06 -1.97 7.22
N VAL A 50 15.73 -1.90 7.32
CA VAL A 50 14.92 -2.76 8.19
C VAL A 50 14.34 -3.88 7.33
N GLU A 51 14.77 -5.11 7.60
CA GLU A 51 14.19 -6.30 6.99
C GLU A 51 12.90 -6.69 7.72
N LEU A 52 11.81 -6.91 6.95
CA LEU A 52 10.51 -7.30 7.47
C LEU A 52 9.99 -8.54 6.71
N ASP A 53 9.50 -9.56 7.42
CA ASP A 53 8.68 -10.62 6.83
C ASP A 53 7.29 -10.05 6.53
N TYR A 54 7.05 -9.74 5.25
CA TYR A 54 5.77 -9.20 4.77
C TYR A 54 4.54 -10.08 5.08
N ARG A 55 4.75 -11.35 5.45
CA ARG A 55 3.65 -12.28 5.80
C ARG A 55 3.19 -12.12 7.24
N SER A 56 4.06 -11.68 8.15
CA SER A 56 3.79 -11.62 9.59
C SER A 56 4.00 -10.24 10.22
N GLU A 57 4.83 -9.38 9.64
CA GLU A 57 5.27 -8.11 10.23
C GLU A 57 4.70 -6.88 9.51
N VAL A 58 3.88 -7.07 8.48
CA VAL A 58 3.27 -5.99 7.69
C VAL A 58 1.76 -6.14 7.62
N TYR A 59 1.04 -5.15 8.13
CA TYR A 59 -0.42 -5.07 8.08
C TYR A 59 -0.87 -3.72 7.51
N PRO A 60 -1.44 -3.68 6.28
CA PRO A 60 -1.94 -2.44 5.67
C PRO A 60 -3.14 -1.87 6.42
N LEU A 61 -3.18 -0.55 6.57
CA LEU A 61 -4.28 0.20 7.18
C LEU A 61 -4.83 1.26 6.21
N ILE A 62 -6.07 1.69 6.43
CA ILE A 62 -6.71 2.80 5.71
C ILE A 62 -6.28 4.15 6.32
N GLY A 63 -4.96 4.34 6.34
CA GLY A 63 -4.31 5.55 6.85
C GLY A 63 -3.94 5.50 8.33
N SER A 64 -3.09 6.44 8.73
CA SER A 64 -2.46 6.47 10.06
C SER A 64 -3.45 6.67 11.21
N LYS A 65 -4.60 7.29 10.95
CA LYS A 65 -5.63 7.51 11.98
C LYS A 65 -6.18 6.18 12.51
N GLU A 66 -6.35 5.18 11.65
CA GLU A 66 -6.78 3.84 12.07
C GLU A 66 -5.73 3.22 13.00
N GLY A 67 -4.45 3.28 12.63
CA GLY A 67 -3.37 2.63 13.39
C GLY A 67 -3.05 3.22 14.76
N ILE A 68 -3.53 4.43 15.08
CA ILE A 68 -3.33 5.06 16.40
C ILE A 68 -4.59 5.04 17.28
N MET A 69 -5.76 4.74 16.71
CA MET A 69 -7.04 4.74 17.44
C MET A 69 -7.43 3.34 17.98
N HIS A 70 -6.58 2.34 17.75
CA HIS A 70 -6.61 1.03 18.41
C HIS A 70 -5.38 0.87 19.30
#